data_AF-A0A815N0H0-F1
#
_entry.id   AF-A0A815N0H0-F1
#
_cell.length_a   1.000
_cell.length_b   1.000
_cell.length_c   1.000
_cell.angle_alpha   90.00
_cell.angle_beta   90.00
_cell.angle_gamma   90.00
#
_symmetry.space_group_name_H-M   'P 1'
#
loop_
_entity.id
_entity.type
_entity.pdbx_description
1 polymer ?
#
loop_
_entity_poly.entity_id
_entity_poly.type
_entity_poly.pdbx_seq_one_letter_code
_entity_poly.pdbx_strand_id
1 'polypeptide(L)'
;MGGKHSTAVKTRTQYNETHWFEFADLIDHVILLKKVIARPQLTKTGPELASAIASYCYRMARGDMLSSKYQQSLPIEIDWIWHVHRLHPVVYYKDCRKQLGQIVDKQCYNLTEDAISDISITSVSSPQFTPSIDLTKAVLRQKKFLDKFSKHALFLHGTVTKKDFEHLIQNYVSFLKLAREKKLIIPTFDIDIMWRTHKRWPQKYQQATMALCGHLLDHDAVIEDGVLTQVYATTNEKWKKACNSKYGENVDKKYLSKATYSLIFAGGNDGGDTSGGCDG
;
A
#
# COMPACT_ATOMS: atom_id res chain seq x y z
N MET A 1 30.02 -8.81 11.51
CA MET A 1 29.48 -8.16 10.30
C MET A 1 28.13 -8.80 9.96
N GLY A 2 27.05 -8.31 10.57
CA GLY A 2 25.71 -8.87 10.38
C GLY A 2 24.96 -8.10 9.30
N GLY A 3 24.91 -8.61 8.08
CA GLY A 3 24.09 -8.05 7.02
C GLY A 3 22.61 -8.18 7.39
N LYS A 4 21.94 -7.05 7.69
CA LYS A 4 20.48 -7.00 7.81
C LYS A 4 19.89 -7.27 6.43
N HIS A 5 19.59 -8.53 6.12
CA HIS A 5 18.82 -8.87 4.92
C HIS A 5 17.38 -8.35 5.09
N SER A 6 17.10 -7.16 4.55
CA SER A 6 15.74 -6.66 4.34
C SER A 6 15.11 -7.49 3.23
N THR A 7 13.95 -8.12 3.50
CA THR A 7 13.18 -8.81 2.45
C THR A 7 12.53 -7.73 1.60
N ALA A 8 13.22 -7.39 0.52
CA ALA A 8 12.91 -6.31 -0.39
C ALA A 8 12.50 -6.89 -1.75
N VAL A 9 11.43 -6.34 -2.31
CA VAL A 9 10.90 -6.75 -3.61
C VAL A 9 11.32 -5.76 -4.69
N LYS A 10 11.87 -6.32 -5.76
CA LYS A 10 12.32 -5.58 -6.93
C LYS A 10 11.53 -5.97 -8.17
N THR A 11 11.39 -5.03 -9.09
CA THR A 11 11.09 -5.31 -10.49
C THR A 11 12.39 -5.18 -11.29
N ARG A 12 12.64 -6.11 -12.20
CA ARG A 12 13.73 -5.99 -13.18
C ARG A 12 13.13 -5.68 -14.55
N THR A 13 13.60 -4.61 -15.17
CA THR A 13 13.39 -4.30 -16.59
C THR A 13 14.61 -4.75 -17.39
N GLN A 14 14.56 -4.71 -18.72
CA GLN A 14 15.75 -4.97 -19.55
C GLN A 14 16.90 -3.95 -19.34
N TYR A 15 16.64 -2.84 -18.64
CA TYR A 15 17.62 -1.76 -18.46
C TYR A 15 18.03 -1.51 -17.00
N ASN A 16 17.14 -1.75 -16.03
CA ASN A 16 17.37 -1.42 -14.61
C ASN A 16 16.53 -2.29 -13.66
N GLU A 17 17.04 -2.49 -12.44
CA GLU A 17 16.28 -2.98 -11.28
C GLU A 17 15.72 -1.81 -10.47
N THR A 18 14.47 -1.92 -10.02
CA THR A 18 13.84 -0.93 -9.16
C THR A 18 13.23 -1.60 -7.94
N HIS A 19 13.56 -1.07 -6.77
CA HIS A 19 13.04 -1.52 -5.49
C HIS A 19 11.72 -0.80 -5.16
N TRP A 20 10.65 -1.53 -4.83
CA TRP A 20 9.31 -0.94 -4.73
C TRP A 20 8.43 -1.42 -3.56
N PHE A 21 8.81 -2.47 -2.83
CA PHE A 21 8.07 -2.92 -1.64
C PHE A 21 8.99 -3.62 -0.64
N GLU A 22 8.88 -3.26 0.63
CA GLU A 22 9.64 -3.83 1.73
C GLU A 22 8.75 -4.43 2.80
N PHE A 23 9.29 -5.40 3.55
CA PHE A 23 8.69 -5.88 4.77
C PHE A 23 8.36 -4.74 5.76
N ALA A 24 9.22 -3.73 5.83
CA ALA A 24 9.02 -2.55 6.68
C ALA A 24 7.77 -1.74 6.29
N ASP A 25 7.40 -1.71 5.01
CA ASP A 25 6.18 -1.03 4.54
C ASP A 25 4.93 -1.67 5.14
N LEU A 26 4.89 -3.02 5.17
CA LEU A 26 3.78 -3.76 5.77
C LEU A 26 3.69 -3.52 7.28
N ILE A 27 4.82 -3.57 7.99
CA ILE A 27 4.83 -3.34 9.44
C ILE A 27 4.34 -1.94 9.78
N ASP A 28 4.83 -0.92 9.07
CA ASP A 28 4.40 0.48 9.24
C ASP A 28 2.88 0.64 9.01
N HIS A 29 2.32 -0.03 8.00
CA HIS A 29 0.88 -0.03 7.76
C HIS A 29 0.09 -0.75 8.85
N VAL A 30 0.52 -1.94 9.28
CA VAL A 30 -0.13 -2.68 10.36
C VAL A 30 -0.17 -1.86 11.66
N ILE A 31 0.91 -1.13 11.98
CA ILE A 31 0.98 -0.25 13.15
C ILE A 31 -0.01 0.91 13.04
N LEU A 32 -0.09 1.58 11.88
CA LEU A 32 -1.10 2.62 11.64
C LEU A 32 -2.52 2.07 11.88
N LEU A 33 -2.85 0.93 11.27
CA LEU A 33 -4.17 0.32 11.39
C LEU A 33 -4.51 -0.05 12.84
N LYS A 34 -3.56 -0.62 13.60
CA LYS A 34 -3.74 -0.93 15.02
C LYS A 34 -4.04 0.34 15.83
N LYS A 35 -3.26 1.41 15.63
CA LYS A 35 -3.43 2.68 16.34
C LYS A 35 -4.73 3.41 16.00
N VAL A 36 -5.24 3.25 14.77
CA VAL A 36 -6.54 3.80 14.33
C VAL A 36 -7.71 2.99 14.89
N ILE A 37 -7.62 1.66 14.90
CA ILE A 37 -8.65 0.78 15.51
C ILE A 37 -8.80 1.09 17.01
N ALA A 38 -7.70 1.38 17.70
CA ALA A 38 -7.70 1.80 19.10
C ALA A 38 -8.29 3.22 19.33
N ARG A 39 -8.58 3.99 18.26
CA ARG A 39 -9.12 5.36 18.30
C ARG A 39 -10.37 5.49 17.41
N PRO A 40 -11.53 4.93 17.82
CA PRO A 40 -12.73 4.90 16.99
C PRO A 40 -13.25 6.26 16.54
N GLN A 41 -12.93 7.35 17.26
CA GLN A 41 -13.27 8.73 16.89
C GLN A 41 -12.68 9.16 15.54
N LEU A 42 -11.55 8.57 15.13
CA LEU A 42 -10.93 8.83 13.82
C LEU A 42 -11.67 8.17 12.64
N THR A 43 -12.75 7.44 12.93
CA THR A 43 -13.54 6.67 11.95
C THR A 43 -15.05 6.99 12.04
N LYS A 44 -15.40 8.06 12.74
CA LYS A 44 -16.78 8.53 12.94
C LYS A 44 -16.85 10.01 12.63
N THR A 45 -17.99 10.46 12.10
CA THR A 45 -18.23 11.90 11.94
C THR A 45 -18.26 12.57 13.32
N GLY A 46 -17.52 13.67 13.46
CA GLY A 46 -17.38 14.39 14.71
C GLY A 46 -16.32 15.49 14.64
N PRO A 47 -16.21 16.32 15.68
CA PRO A 47 -15.24 17.41 15.75
C PRO A 47 -13.79 16.92 15.67
N GLU A 48 -13.48 15.74 16.20
CA GLU A 48 -12.13 15.15 16.16
C GLU A 48 -11.71 14.82 14.72
N LEU A 49 -12.60 14.19 13.94
CA LEU A 49 -12.33 13.88 12.54
C LEU A 49 -12.22 15.17 11.71
N ALA A 50 -13.10 16.15 11.94
CA ALA A 50 -13.04 17.44 11.26
C ALA A 50 -11.72 18.19 11.56
N SER A 51 -11.28 18.18 12.82
CA SER A 51 -10.01 18.77 13.24
C SER A 51 -8.80 18.06 12.61
N ALA A 52 -8.80 16.73 12.56
CA ALA A 52 -7.75 15.95 11.91
C ALA A 52 -7.65 16.27 10.41
N ILE A 53 -8.78 16.38 9.71
CA ILE A 53 -8.83 16.76 8.29
C ILE A 53 -8.31 18.19 8.11
N ALA A 54 -8.75 19.15 8.93
CA ALA A 54 -8.29 20.53 8.84
C ALA A 54 -6.77 20.65 9.07
N SER A 55 -6.25 19.96 10.08
CA SER A 55 -4.83 19.92 10.42
C SER A 55 -4.00 19.26 9.31
N TYR A 56 -4.50 18.19 8.69
CA TYR A 56 -3.88 17.57 7.52
C TYR A 56 -3.75 18.56 6.36
N CYS A 57 -4.85 19.24 6.00
CA CYS A 57 -4.87 20.23 4.93
C CYS A 57 -3.91 21.41 5.21
N TYR A 58 -3.86 21.89 6.45
CA TYR A 58 -2.95 22.96 6.87
C TYR A 58 -1.48 22.55 6.71
N ARG A 59 -1.11 21.35 7.15
CA ARG A 59 0.26 20.82 7.05
C ARG A 59 0.69 20.57 5.60
N MET A 60 -0.23 20.11 4.75
CA MET A 60 0.03 19.97 3.32
C MET A 60 0.35 21.33 2.68
N ALA A 61 -0.42 22.37 2.99
CA ALA A 61 -0.24 23.69 2.41
C ALA A 61 1.06 24.39 2.85
N ARG A 62 1.51 24.13 4.08
CA ARG A 62 2.78 24.65 4.60
C ARG A 62 4.02 23.93 4.09
N GLY A 63 3.84 22.81 3.38
CA GLY A 63 4.94 21.95 2.95
C GLY A 63 5.55 21.12 4.07
N ASP A 64 4.93 21.05 5.26
CA ASP A 64 5.42 20.21 6.37
C ASP A 64 5.54 18.76 5.91
N MET A 65 4.58 18.30 5.12
CA MET A 65 4.51 16.93 4.61
C MET A 65 5.61 16.61 3.59
N LEU A 66 6.37 17.59 3.07
CA LEU A 66 7.53 17.36 2.18
C LEU A 66 8.82 17.02 2.97
N SER A 67 8.84 17.28 4.27
CA SER A 67 10.02 17.12 5.12
C SER A 67 9.96 15.79 5.86
N SER A 68 10.97 14.95 5.67
CA SER A 68 11.14 13.71 6.44
C SER A 68 11.10 13.95 7.96
N LYS A 69 11.65 15.07 8.45
CA LYS A 69 11.62 15.43 9.87
C LYS A 69 10.19 15.56 10.40
N TYR A 70 9.31 16.25 9.66
CA TYR A 70 7.92 16.43 10.06
C TYR A 70 7.08 15.17 9.88
N GLN A 71 7.36 14.35 8.86
CA GLN A 71 6.68 13.07 8.67
C GLN A 71 6.96 12.10 9.83
N GLN A 72 8.18 12.12 10.41
CA GLN A 72 8.55 11.25 11.52
C GLN A 72 7.79 11.55 12.82
N SER A 73 7.45 12.82 13.07
CA SER A 73 6.69 13.25 14.25
C SER A 73 5.23 13.53 13.93
N LEU A 74 4.69 12.90 12.89
CA LEU A 74 3.33 13.15 12.45
C LEU A 74 2.32 12.52 13.42
N PRO A 75 1.35 13.27 13.96
CA PRO A 75 0.31 12.68 14.79
C PRO A 75 -0.48 11.63 14.01
N ILE A 76 -0.92 10.58 14.71
CA ILE A 76 -1.53 9.40 14.09
C ILE A 76 -2.78 9.74 13.28
N GLU A 77 -3.57 10.70 13.76
CA GLU A 77 -4.75 11.20 13.08
C GLU A 77 -4.41 11.83 11.74
N ILE A 78 -3.28 12.52 11.62
CA ILE A 78 -2.84 13.14 10.37
C ILE A 78 -2.27 12.09 9.42
N ASP A 79 -1.49 11.13 9.90
CA ASP A 79 -1.02 10.01 9.07
C ASP A 79 -2.20 9.17 8.56
N TRP A 80 -3.25 9.01 9.37
CA TRP A 80 -4.48 8.34 8.97
C TRP A 80 -5.21 9.08 7.85
N ILE A 81 -5.47 10.39 8.00
CA ILE A 81 -6.09 11.18 6.92
C ILE A 81 -5.23 11.16 5.66
N TRP A 82 -3.92 11.28 5.80
CA TRP A 82 -3.00 11.23 4.68
C TRP A 82 -3.00 9.85 3.98
N HIS A 83 -3.05 8.76 4.75
CA HIS A 83 -3.23 7.41 4.22
C HIS A 83 -4.54 7.29 3.44
N VAL A 84 -5.66 7.74 4.01
CA VAL A 84 -6.98 7.69 3.35
C VAL A 84 -6.98 8.48 2.04
N HIS A 85 -6.34 9.64 1.99
CA HIS A 85 -6.21 10.39 0.75
C HIS A 85 -5.41 9.61 -0.31
N ARG A 86 -4.29 8.99 0.08
CA ARG A 86 -3.44 8.16 -0.81
C ARG A 86 -4.12 6.87 -1.29
N LEU A 87 -5.20 6.41 -0.65
CA LEU A 87 -5.99 5.29 -1.15
C LEU A 87 -6.65 5.57 -2.51
N HIS A 88 -6.73 6.86 -2.89
CA HIS A 88 -7.20 7.37 -4.18
C HIS A 88 -6.00 7.90 -5.01
N PRO A 89 -5.15 7.02 -5.57
CA PRO A 89 -3.85 7.39 -6.15
C PRO A 89 -3.95 8.41 -7.29
N VAL A 90 -4.99 8.34 -8.14
CA VAL A 90 -5.20 9.31 -9.23
C VAL A 90 -5.57 10.68 -8.68
N VAL A 91 -6.48 10.73 -7.70
CA VAL A 91 -6.92 11.97 -7.03
C VAL A 91 -5.73 12.60 -6.31
N TYR A 92 -5.05 11.83 -5.47
CA TYR A 92 -3.93 12.28 -4.67
C TYR A 92 -2.81 12.88 -5.54
N TYR A 93 -2.47 12.22 -6.65
CA TYR A 93 -1.50 12.71 -7.61
C TYR A 93 -1.91 14.08 -8.17
N LYS A 94 -3.16 14.21 -8.63
CA LYS A 94 -3.70 15.45 -9.21
C LYS A 94 -3.72 16.58 -8.19
N ASP A 95 -4.16 16.30 -6.96
CA ASP A 95 -4.22 17.29 -5.88
C ASP A 95 -2.83 17.83 -5.54
N CYS A 96 -1.85 16.94 -5.34
CA CYS A 96 -0.48 17.34 -5.07
C CYS A 96 0.14 18.12 -6.22
N ARG A 97 0.00 17.64 -7.47
CA ARG A 97 0.55 18.33 -8.65
C ARG A 97 -0.05 19.71 -8.85
N LYS A 98 -1.37 19.84 -8.72
CA LYS A 98 -2.10 21.10 -8.94
C LYS A 98 -1.78 22.15 -7.87
N GLN A 99 -1.65 21.74 -6.61
CA GLN A 99 -1.57 22.67 -5.48
C GLN A 99 -0.14 22.86 -4.95
N LEU A 100 0.73 21.87 -5.13
CA LEU A 100 2.10 21.85 -4.58
C LEU A 100 3.18 21.74 -5.68
N GLY A 101 2.80 21.57 -6.95
CA GLY A 101 3.71 21.38 -8.10
C GLY A 101 4.39 20.00 -8.16
N GLN A 102 4.41 19.26 -7.06
CA GLN A 102 5.06 17.96 -6.93
C GLN A 102 4.21 16.99 -6.12
N ILE A 103 4.47 15.69 -6.28
CA ILE A 103 3.86 14.67 -5.44
C ILE A 103 4.55 14.64 -4.08
N VAL A 104 3.78 14.57 -3.00
CA VAL A 104 4.31 14.37 -1.66
C VAL A 104 4.40 12.86 -1.42
N ASP A 105 5.62 12.32 -1.40
CA ASP A 105 5.87 10.92 -1.07
C ASP A 105 6.24 10.75 0.41
N LYS A 106 6.03 9.54 0.95
CA LYS A 106 6.54 9.17 2.26
C LYS A 106 8.06 9.01 2.17
N GLN A 107 8.77 9.54 3.17
CA GLN A 107 10.24 9.62 3.18
C GLN A 107 10.87 8.99 4.42
N CYS A 108 10.06 8.40 5.32
CA CYS A 108 10.55 7.94 6.61
C CYS A 108 10.17 6.49 6.94
N TYR A 109 11.13 5.81 7.57
CA TYR A 109 11.02 4.47 8.17
C TYR A 109 11.49 4.53 9.63
N ASN A 110 10.78 5.23 10.51
CA ASN A 110 11.13 5.24 11.93
C ASN A 110 9.95 4.71 12.75
N LEU A 111 10.02 3.42 13.06
CA LEU A 111 9.16 2.77 14.03
C LEU A 111 9.69 3.09 15.44
N THR A 112 9.47 4.32 15.89
CA THR A 112 9.69 4.68 17.29
C THR A 112 8.49 5.49 17.76
N GLU A 113 7.94 5.10 18.91
CA GLU A 113 6.68 5.64 19.45
C GLU A 113 6.78 7.08 20.00
N ASP A 114 7.97 7.67 19.97
CA ASP A 114 8.25 8.90 20.71
C ASP A 114 8.48 10.09 19.78
N ALA A 115 7.41 10.80 19.42
CA ALA A 115 7.46 12.22 19.08
C ALA A 115 6.05 12.83 19.04
N ILE A 116 5.54 13.22 20.21
CA ILE A 116 4.48 14.23 20.29
C ILE A 116 5.05 15.40 21.09
N SER A 117 5.33 16.51 20.42
CA SER A 117 5.42 17.81 21.07
C SER A 117 4.67 18.87 20.26
N ASP A 118 3.71 19.46 20.98
CA ASP A 118 2.99 20.73 20.81
C ASP A 118 3.07 21.47 19.47
N ILE A 119 1.90 21.58 18.82
CA ILE A 119 1.64 22.65 17.85
C ILE A 119 0.38 23.40 18.29
N SER A 120 0.59 24.65 18.75
CA SER A 120 -0.46 25.65 18.92
C SER A 120 -1.09 26.00 17.58
N ILE A 121 -2.42 25.94 17.52
CA ILE A 121 -3.22 26.36 16.38
C ILE A 121 -3.57 27.83 16.57
N THR A 122 -2.90 28.73 15.85
CA THR A 122 -3.36 30.10 15.66
C THR A 122 -4.10 30.20 14.32
N SER A 123 -5.31 30.76 14.37
CA SER A 123 -6.12 31.05 13.20
C SER A 123 -5.49 32.17 12.37
N VAL A 124 -4.90 31.83 11.23
CA VAL A 124 -4.54 32.79 10.19
C VAL A 124 -5.06 32.21 8.88
N SER A 125 -5.74 33.03 8.08
CA SER A 125 -6.15 32.67 6.71
C SER A 125 -4.90 32.36 5.90
N SER A 126 -4.55 31.08 5.86
CA SER A 126 -3.35 30.53 5.25
C SER A 126 -3.76 29.87 3.93
N PRO A 127 -2.84 29.72 2.96
CA PRO A 127 -3.09 28.88 1.80
C PRO A 127 -3.61 27.53 2.29
N GLN A 128 -4.73 27.07 1.72
CA GLN A 128 -5.38 25.83 2.13
C GLN A 128 -5.19 24.81 1.02
N PHE A 129 -4.57 23.69 1.37
CA PHE A 129 -4.62 22.51 0.52
C PHE A 129 -6.03 21.94 0.61
N THR A 130 -6.70 21.79 -0.53
CA THR A 130 -8.07 21.29 -0.60
C THR A 130 -8.09 19.97 -1.38
N PRO A 131 -8.27 18.82 -0.70
CA PRO A 131 -8.46 17.55 -1.38
C PRO A 131 -9.68 17.58 -2.29
N SER A 132 -9.58 17.00 -3.48
CA SER A 132 -10.68 16.94 -4.46
C SER A 132 -11.73 15.87 -4.10
N ILE A 133 -11.54 15.14 -3.00
CA ILE A 133 -12.48 14.16 -2.47
C ILE A 133 -13.01 14.57 -1.10
N ASP A 134 -14.22 14.12 -0.78
CA ASP A 134 -14.79 14.21 0.56
C ASP A 134 -14.04 13.24 1.49
N LEU A 135 -13.05 13.76 2.22
CA LEU A 135 -12.23 12.99 3.15
C LEU A 135 -13.06 12.39 4.30
N THR A 136 -14.14 13.06 4.73
CA THR A 136 -15.04 12.52 5.75
C THR A 136 -15.69 11.23 5.23
N LYS A 137 -16.31 11.28 4.05
CA LYS A 137 -16.89 10.08 3.42
C LYS A 137 -15.82 9.02 3.12
N ALA A 138 -14.62 9.43 2.68
CA ALA A 138 -13.52 8.52 2.42
C ALA A 138 -13.07 7.75 3.68
N VAL A 139 -12.98 8.43 4.82
CA VAL A 139 -12.69 7.82 6.12
C VAL A 139 -13.80 6.86 6.53
N LEU A 140 -15.07 7.28 6.42
CA LEU A 140 -16.21 6.43 6.79
C LEU A 140 -16.28 5.13 5.98
N ARG A 141 -15.91 5.17 4.69
CA ARG A 141 -15.80 3.97 3.83
C ARG A 141 -14.79 2.93 4.36
N GLN A 142 -13.82 3.34 5.19
CA GLN A 142 -12.81 2.42 5.73
C GLN A 142 -13.31 1.56 6.90
N LYS A 143 -14.48 1.87 7.47
CA LYS A 143 -14.98 1.18 8.66
C LYS A 143 -15.10 -0.34 8.47
N LYS A 144 -15.72 -0.79 7.37
CA LYS A 144 -15.83 -2.24 7.06
C LYS A 144 -14.46 -2.91 6.92
N PHE A 145 -13.48 -2.23 6.34
CA PHE A 145 -12.11 -2.73 6.22
C PHE A 145 -11.46 -2.89 7.59
N LEU A 146 -11.55 -1.87 8.45
CA LEU A 146 -10.98 -1.88 9.80
C LEU A 146 -11.64 -2.95 10.69
N ASP A 147 -12.96 -3.11 10.61
CA ASP A 147 -13.72 -4.16 11.33
C ASP A 147 -13.31 -5.57 10.90
N LYS A 148 -12.93 -5.75 9.63
CA LYS A 148 -12.39 -7.02 9.12
C LYS A 148 -10.92 -7.20 9.52
N PHE A 149 -10.14 -6.13 9.51
CA PHE A 149 -8.72 -6.15 9.88
C PHE A 149 -8.53 -6.46 11.38
N SER A 150 -9.40 -5.97 12.26
CA SER A 150 -9.33 -6.24 13.71
C SER A 150 -9.47 -7.73 14.07
N LYS A 151 -10.01 -8.53 13.15
CA LYS A 151 -10.18 -9.99 13.29
C LYS A 151 -9.11 -10.78 12.52
N HIS A 152 -8.20 -10.09 11.83
CA HIS A 152 -7.20 -10.69 10.97
C HIS A 152 -5.97 -11.14 11.76
N ALA A 153 -5.29 -12.18 11.28
CA ALA A 153 -4.07 -12.72 11.88
C ALA A 153 -2.98 -11.63 12.08
N LEU A 154 -2.81 -10.73 11.10
CA LEU A 154 -1.85 -9.61 11.18
C LEU A 154 -2.18 -8.59 12.30
N PHE A 155 -3.43 -8.52 12.73
CA PHE A 155 -3.83 -7.70 13.86
C PHE A 155 -3.66 -8.45 15.18
N LEU A 156 -4.18 -9.68 15.24
CA LEU A 156 -4.25 -10.50 16.46
C LEU A 156 -2.88 -11.01 16.91
N HIS A 157 -2.00 -11.33 15.97
CA HIS A 157 -0.65 -11.76 16.29
C HIS A 157 0.28 -10.54 16.44
N GLY A 158 1.13 -10.60 17.47
CA GLY A 158 2.05 -9.51 17.81
C GLY A 158 3.18 -9.31 16.78
N THR A 159 3.45 -10.31 15.95
CA THR A 159 4.56 -10.29 14.99
C THR A 159 4.12 -10.86 13.64
N VAL A 160 4.45 -10.14 12.55
CA VAL A 160 4.37 -10.66 11.18
C VAL A 160 5.70 -11.34 10.89
N THR A 161 5.70 -12.58 10.40
CA THR A 161 6.97 -13.25 10.03
C THR A 161 7.38 -12.88 8.62
N LYS A 162 8.68 -13.05 8.30
CA LYS A 162 9.16 -12.91 6.92
C LYS A 162 8.49 -13.88 5.96
N LYS A 163 8.16 -15.09 6.44
CA LYS A 163 7.44 -16.12 5.65
C LYS A 163 6.02 -15.67 5.33
N ASP A 164 5.31 -15.07 6.29
CA ASP A 164 3.98 -14.51 6.04
C ASP A 164 4.06 -13.42 4.98
N PHE A 165 5.03 -12.52 5.11
CA PHE A 165 5.26 -11.46 4.13
C PHE A 165 5.54 -12.01 2.73
N GLU A 166 6.40 -13.02 2.61
CA GLU A 166 6.72 -13.66 1.33
C GLU A 166 5.49 -14.23 0.63
N HIS A 167 4.58 -14.89 1.37
CA HIS A 167 3.33 -15.38 0.79
C HIS A 167 2.41 -14.22 0.37
N LEU A 168 2.22 -13.23 1.24
CA LEU A 168 1.36 -12.07 0.99
C LEU A 168 1.82 -11.29 -0.25
N ILE A 169 3.13 -11.05 -0.38
CA ILE A 169 3.66 -10.26 -1.49
C ILE A 169 3.65 -11.03 -2.81
N GLN A 170 3.85 -12.36 -2.80
CA GLN A 170 3.69 -13.20 -3.99
C GLN A 170 2.26 -13.15 -4.53
N ASN A 171 1.28 -13.20 -3.63
CA ASN A 171 -0.13 -13.11 -4.01
C ASN A 171 -0.46 -11.72 -4.58
N TYR A 172 0.02 -10.66 -3.93
CA TYR A 172 -0.20 -9.29 -4.39
C TYR A 172 0.44 -9.02 -5.76
N VAL A 173 1.67 -9.48 -6.01
CA VAL A 173 2.32 -9.35 -7.32
C VAL A 173 1.52 -10.09 -8.40
N SER A 174 1.04 -11.29 -8.09
CA SER A 174 0.23 -12.08 -9.01
C SER A 174 -1.08 -11.37 -9.36
N PHE A 175 -1.71 -10.74 -8.38
CA PHE A 175 -2.88 -9.89 -8.58
C PHE A 175 -2.59 -8.70 -9.48
N LEU A 176 -1.47 -7.99 -9.28
CA LEU A 176 -1.08 -6.91 -10.17
C LEU A 176 -0.89 -7.42 -11.61
N LYS A 177 -0.22 -8.56 -11.82
CA LYS A 177 -0.06 -9.13 -13.17
C LYS A 177 -1.41 -9.46 -13.82
N LEU A 178 -2.38 -9.98 -13.07
CA LEU A 178 -3.74 -10.24 -13.56
C LEU A 178 -4.47 -8.97 -13.99
N ALA A 179 -4.19 -7.84 -13.34
CA ALA A 179 -4.81 -6.55 -13.66
C ALA A 179 -4.43 -6.01 -15.06
N ARG A 180 -3.39 -6.56 -15.71
CA ARG A 180 -2.93 -6.15 -17.05
C ARG A 180 -4.02 -6.17 -18.11
N GLU A 181 -4.98 -7.09 -18.00
CA GLU A 181 -6.08 -7.20 -18.95
C GLU A 181 -7.08 -6.05 -18.87
N LYS A 182 -6.93 -5.10 -17.92
CA LYS A 182 -7.85 -3.97 -17.66
C LYS A 182 -9.31 -4.38 -17.47
N LYS A 183 -9.53 -5.64 -17.12
CA LYS A 183 -10.85 -6.18 -16.75
C LYS A 183 -11.03 -6.03 -15.24
N LEU A 184 -12.28 -5.88 -14.82
CA LEU A 184 -12.63 -5.81 -13.41
C LEU A 184 -12.17 -7.08 -12.68
N ILE A 185 -11.34 -6.91 -11.65
CA ILE A 185 -10.91 -7.94 -10.72
C ILE A 185 -11.04 -7.40 -9.31
N ILE A 186 -11.33 -8.27 -8.33
CA ILE A 186 -11.44 -7.86 -6.92
C ILE A 186 -10.43 -8.61 -6.07
N PRO A 187 -9.70 -7.94 -5.16
CA PRO A 187 -8.67 -8.58 -4.34
C PRO A 187 -9.29 -9.50 -3.28
N THR A 188 -8.57 -10.54 -2.88
CA THR A 188 -8.80 -11.16 -1.55
C THR A 188 -8.44 -10.16 -0.45
N PHE A 189 -8.80 -10.43 0.80
CA PHE A 189 -8.52 -9.48 1.87
C PHE A 189 -7.01 -9.27 2.11
N ASP A 190 -6.22 -10.34 2.07
CA ASP A 190 -4.76 -10.28 2.16
C ASP A 190 -4.15 -9.43 1.02
N ILE A 191 -4.65 -9.61 -0.20
CA ILE A 191 -4.22 -8.83 -1.36
C ILE A 191 -4.62 -7.36 -1.18
N ASP A 192 -5.80 -7.07 -0.63
CA ASP A 192 -6.25 -5.69 -0.35
C ASP A 192 -5.37 -5.02 0.72
N ILE A 193 -4.97 -5.74 1.78
CA ILE A 193 -4.03 -5.25 2.79
C ILE A 193 -2.69 -4.85 2.14
N MET A 194 -2.12 -5.73 1.31
CA MET A 194 -0.86 -5.45 0.61
C MET A 194 -1.00 -4.29 -0.38
N TRP A 195 -2.13 -4.22 -1.08
CA TRP A 195 -2.41 -3.14 -2.00
C TRP A 195 -2.50 -1.78 -1.31
N ARG A 196 -3.25 -1.70 -0.20
CA ARG A 196 -3.35 -0.49 0.63
C ARG A 196 -2.01 -0.10 1.25
N THR A 197 -1.20 -1.08 1.63
CA THR A 197 0.19 -0.87 2.07
C THR A 197 1.00 -0.19 0.97
N HIS A 198 0.95 -0.70 -0.26
CA HIS A 198 1.70 -0.14 -1.38
C HIS A 198 1.32 1.32 -1.69
N LYS A 199 0.02 1.64 -1.62
CA LYS A 199 -0.51 2.99 -1.87
C LYS A 199 0.02 4.03 -0.87
N ARG A 200 0.63 3.64 0.25
CA ARG A 200 1.34 4.57 1.15
C ARG A 200 2.56 5.22 0.51
N TRP A 201 3.09 4.66 -0.58
CA TRP A 201 4.28 5.13 -1.28
C TRP A 201 3.94 5.45 -2.74
N PRO A 202 3.32 6.60 -3.03
CA PRO A 202 2.74 6.89 -4.33
C PRO A 202 3.68 6.71 -5.53
N GLN A 203 4.96 7.09 -5.42
CA GLN A 203 5.91 6.89 -6.53
C GLN A 203 6.26 5.41 -6.72
N LYS A 204 6.57 4.68 -5.63
CA LYS A 204 6.82 3.22 -5.69
C LYS A 204 5.61 2.48 -6.28
N TYR A 205 4.41 2.85 -5.83
CA TYR A 205 3.14 2.32 -6.31
C TYR A 205 2.93 2.55 -7.81
N GLN A 206 3.13 3.79 -8.27
CA GLN A 206 3.01 4.12 -9.69
C GLN A 206 4.02 3.34 -10.53
N GLN A 207 5.28 3.29 -10.13
CA GLN A 207 6.34 2.58 -10.85
C GLN A 207 6.02 1.09 -10.98
N ALA A 208 5.66 0.44 -9.88
CA ALA A 208 5.39 -0.99 -9.86
C ALA A 208 4.09 -1.36 -10.61
N THR A 209 3.02 -0.56 -10.52
CA THR A 209 1.79 -0.83 -11.28
C THR A 209 1.99 -0.61 -12.77
N MET A 210 2.70 0.45 -13.18
CA MET A 210 3.09 0.64 -14.58
C MET A 210 3.95 -0.52 -15.09
N ALA A 211 4.89 -1.02 -14.30
CA ALA A 211 5.70 -2.17 -14.67
C ALA A 211 4.88 -3.48 -14.77
N LEU A 212 4.05 -3.79 -13.78
CA LEU A 212 3.42 -5.11 -13.68
C LEU A 212 2.13 -5.23 -14.50
N CYS A 213 1.25 -4.22 -14.46
CA CYS A 213 -0.02 -4.20 -15.20
C CYS A 213 -0.09 -3.18 -16.35
N GLY A 214 0.90 -2.30 -16.53
CA GLY A 214 0.90 -1.34 -17.65
C GLY A 214 -0.01 -0.13 -17.47
N HIS A 215 -0.58 0.07 -16.28
CA HIS A 215 -1.36 1.25 -15.93
C HIS A 215 -1.34 1.47 -14.42
N LEU A 216 -1.63 2.70 -13.98
CA LEU A 216 -1.90 2.96 -12.57
C LEU A 216 -3.18 2.21 -12.19
N LEU A 217 -3.05 1.24 -11.30
CA LEU A 217 -4.23 0.52 -10.82
C LEU A 217 -4.97 1.43 -9.84
N ASP A 218 -6.25 1.65 -10.06
CA ASP A 218 -7.09 2.46 -9.17
C ASP A 218 -8.42 1.75 -8.94
N HIS A 219 -8.97 1.86 -7.74
CA HIS A 219 -10.22 1.20 -7.38
C HIS A 219 -11.16 2.20 -6.71
N ASP A 220 -11.96 2.86 -7.54
CA ASP A 220 -13.03 3.77 -7.09
C ASP A 220 -14.42 3.33 -7.56
N ALA A 221 -14.55 2.18 -8.21
CA ALA A 221 -15.87 1.64 -8.52
C ALA A 221 -16.55 1.19 -7.22
N VAL A 222 -17.62 1.88 -6.83
CA VAL A 222 -18.61 1.32 -5.92
C VAL A 222 -19.20 0.11 -6.64
N ILE A 223 -18.76 -1.08 -6.26
CA ILE A 223 -19.32 -2.33 -6.78
C ILE A 223 -20.52 -2.64 -5.89
N GLU A 224 -21.71 -2.72 -6.49
CA GLU A 224 -22.91 -3.17 -5.77
C GLU A 224 -22.69 -4.58 -5.20
N ASP A 225 -23.16 -4.81 -3.97
CA ASP A 225 -22.94 -6.08 -3.24
C ASP A 225 -23.42 -7.31 -4.05
N GLY A 226 -24.47 -7.16 -4.87
CA GLY A 226 -25.00 -8.22 -5.74
C GLY A 226 -24.08 -8.62 -6.91
N VAL A 227 -23.19 -7.73 -7.34
CA VAL A 227 -22.24 -7.96 -8.44
C VAL A 227 -20.91 -8.54 -7.92
N LEU A 228 -20.63 -8.35 -6.63
CA LEU A 228 -19.35 -8.73 -6.02
C LEU A 228 -19.07 -10.23 -6.13
N THR A 229 -20.08 -11.08 -5.93
CA THR A 229 -19.94 -12.55 -6.02
C THR A 229 -19.56 -12.99 -7.44
N GLN A 230 -20.19 -12.42 -8.47
CA GLN A 230 -19.90 -12.77 -9.86
C GLN A 230 -18.49 -12.29 -10.26
N VAL A 231 -18.09 -11.10 -9.82
CA VAL A 231 -16.75 -10.56 -10.06
C VAL A 231 -15.70 -11.37 -9.30
N TYR A 232 -16.01 -11.85 -8.10
CA TYR A 232 -15.15 -12.77 -7.35
C TYR A 232 -14.91 -14.06 -8.13
N ALA A 233 -15.99 -14.70 -8.60
CA ALA A 233 -15.90 -15.94 -9.38
C ALA A 233 -15.05 -15.75 -10.64
N THR A 234 -15.28 -14.66 -11.36
CA THR A 234 -14.50 -14.28 -12.54
C THR A 234 -13.02 -14.08 -12.20
N THR A 235 -12.71 -13.41 -11.08
CA THR A 235 -11.33 -13.19 -10.64
C THR A 235 -10.66 -14.51 -10.26
N ASN A 236 -11.36 -15.39 -9.56
CA ASN A 236 -10.89 -16.71 -9.17
C ASN A 236 -10.57 -17.60 -10.39
N GLU A 237 -11.43 -17.63 -11.40
CA GLU A 237 -11.17 -18.40 -12.62
C GLU A 237 -9.93 -17.92 -13.36
N LYS A 238 -9.75 -16.60 -13.48
CA LYS A 238 -8.55 -16.01 -14.06
C LYS A 238 -7.30 -16.35 -13.26
N TRP A 239 -7.39 -16.25 -11.94
CA TRP A 239 -6.29 -16.63 -11.06
C TRP A 239 -5.92 -18.09 -11.26
N LYS A 240 -6.89 -19.00 -11.23
CA LYS A 240 -6.66 -20.44 -11.44
C LYS A 240 -5.97 -20.70 -12.78
N LYS A 241 -6.41 -20.03 -13.84
CA LYS A 241 -5.81 -20.15 -15.18
C LYS A 241 -4.37 -19.64 -15.25
N ALA A 242 -4.08 -18.51 -14.59
CA ALA A 242 -2.77 -17.85 -14.67
C ALA A 242 -1.75 -18.44 -13.69
N CYS A 243 -2.17 -18.69 -12.45
CA CYS A 243 -1.31 -19.03 -11.31
C CYS A 243 -1.29 -20.53 -11.00
N ASN A 244 -2.22 -21.31 -11.56
CA ASN A 244 -2.41 -22.74 -11.26
C ASN A 244 -2.53 -23.05 -9.76
N SER A 245 -3.16 -22.15 -9.00
CA SER A 245 -3.42 -22.28 -7.56
C SER A 245 -4.85 -21.82 -7.22
N LYS A 246 -5.29 -22.08 -5.99
CA LYS A 246 -6.53 -21.45 -5.46
C LYS A 246 -6.32 -19.94 -5.32
N TYR A 247 -7.41 -19.17 -5.44
CA TYR A 247 -7.29 -17.72 -5.41
C TYR A 247 -6.72 -17.21 -4.09
N GLY A 248 -5.59 -16.49 -4.16
CA GLY A 248 -4.90 -15.97 -2.99
C GLY A 248 -4.02 -17.01 -2.29
N GLU A 249 -3.72 -18.15 -2.92
CA GLU A 249 -2.79 -19.14 -2.39
C GLU A 249 -1.50 -19.23 -3.23
N ASN A 250 -0.40 -19.51 -2.51
CA ASN A 250 1.00 -19.60 -2.97
C ASN A 250 1.16 -19.94 -4.45
N VAL A 251 1.57 -18.91 -5.22
CA VAL A 251 1.79 -19.00 -6.65
C VAL A 251 3.21 -19.50 -6.94
N ASP A 252 3.36 -20.36 -7.96
CA ASP A 252 4.67 -20.85 -8.40
C ASP A 252 5.62 -19.68 -8.74
N LYS A 253 6.84 -19.70 -8.17
CA LYS A 253 7.89 -18.70 -8.45
C LYS A 253 8.18 -18.56 -9.96
N LYS A 254 7.97 -19.62 -10.76
CA LYS A 254 8.09 -19.57 -12.23
C LYS A 254 7.08 -18.62 -12.89
N TYR A 255 5.88 -18.43 -12.31
CA TYR A 255 4.93 -17.43 -12.80
C TYR A 255 5.41 -16.00 -12.52
N LEU A 256 6.13 -15.81 -11.41
CA LEU A 256 6.67 -14.52 -11.01
C LEU A 256 7.84 -14.07 -11.90
N SER A 257 8.57 -15.01 -12.51
CA SER A 257 9.71 -14.74 -13.40
C SER A 257 9.37 -14.59 -14.89
N LYS A 258 8.20 -15.05 -15.36
CA LYS A 258 7.81 -15.14 -16.79
C LYS A 258 7.22 -13.86 -17.42
N ALA A 259 7.52 -12.67 -16.89
CA ALA A 259 6.99 -11.43 -17.47
C ALA A 259 8.13 -10.54 -17.98
N THR A 260 7.81 -9.61 -18.88
CA THR A 260 8.71 -8.49 -19.28
C THR A 260 9.30 -7.76 -18.07
N TYR A 261 8.63 -7.88 -16.91
CA TYR A 261 9.08 -7.42 -15.61
C TYR A 261 9.08 -8.60 -14.63
N SER A 262 10.27 -9.05 -14.22
CA SER A 262 10.44 -10.20 -13.33
C SER A 262 10.53 -9.76 -11.87
N LEU A 263 9.92 -10.56 -10.98
CA LEU A 263 10.02 -10.37 -9.53
C LEU A 263 11.32 -10.97 -9.02
N ILE A 264 12.08 -10.21 -8.23
CA ILE A 264 13.29 -10.71 -7.56
C ILE A 264 13.17 -10.40 -6.06
N PHE A 265 13.41 -11.41 -5.23
CA PHE A 265 13.52 -11.27 -3.79
C PHE A 265 14.98 -11.03 -3.43
N ALA A 266 15.28 -9.93 -2.76
CA ALA A 266 16.63 -9.70 -2.24
C ALA A 266 16.95 -10.72 -1.13
N GLY A 267 17.85 -11.67 -1.42
CA GLY A 267 18.32 -12.69 -0.45
C GLY A 267 18.12 -14.16 -0.84
N GLY A 268 17.59 -14.46 -2.03
CA GLY A 268 17.61 -15.82 -2.57
C GLY A 268 18.97 -16.12 -3.21
N ASN A 269 19.68 -17.13 -2.72
CA ASN A 269 20.80 -17.71 -3.45
C ASN A 269 20.23 -18.33 -4.72
N ASP A 270 20.39 -17.68 -5.87
CA ASP A 270 20.16 -18.30 -7.17
C ASP A 270 21.30 -19.33 -7.36
N GLY A 271 21.14 -20.48 -6.71
CA GLY A 271 21.86 -21.70 -7.05
C GLY A 271 21.39 -22.14 -8.42
N GLY A 272 21.97 -21.52 -9.45
CA GLY A 272 21.91 -22.01 -10.82
C GLY A 272 22.61 -23.36 -10.84
N ASP A 273 21.81 -24.42 -10.73
CA ASP A 273 22.21 -25.76 -11.07
C ASP A 273 22.36 -25.81 -12.60
N THR A 274 23.56 -25.48 -13.08
CA THR A 274 23.96 -25.78 -14.45
C THR A 274 24.40 -27.23 -14.50
N SER A 275 23.48 -28.07 -14.97
CA SER A 275 23.75 -29.42 -15.46
C SER A 275 24.98 -29.46 -16.36
N GLY A 276 25.83 -30.46 -16.17
CA GLY A 276 26.94 -30.78 -17.08
C GLY A 276 27.54 -32.14 -16.79
N GLY A 277 26.76 -33.20 -16.99
CA GLY A 277 27.35 -34.50 -17.28
C GLY A 277 27.96 -34.46 -18.67
N CYS A 278 29.23 -34.84 -18.77
CA CYS A 278 29.86 -35.39 -19.97
C CYS A 278 31.03 -36.29 -19.53
N ASP A 279 31.13 -37.39 -20.26
CA ASP A 279 31.98 -38.57 -20.09
C ASP A 279 33.49 -38.32 -19.90
N GLY A 280 34.14 -39.29 -19.26
CA GLY A 280 35.59 -39.48 -19.12
C GLY A 280 35.92 -40.55 -18.11
#